data_AF-A0A846M222-F1
#
_entry.id   AF-A0A846M222-F1
#
_cell.length_a   1.000
_cell.length_b   1.000
_cell.length_c   1.000
_cell.angle_alpha   90.00
_cell.angle_beta   90.00
_cell.angle_gamma   90.00
#
_symmetry.space_group_name_H-M   'P 1'
#
loop_
_entity.id
_entity.type
_entity.pdbx_description
1 polymer ?
#
loop_
_entity_poly.entity_id
_entity_poly.type
_entity_poly.pdbx_seq_one_letter_code
_entity_poly.pdbx_strand_id
1 'polypeptide(L)'
;MSPDPHTLAGRVSTEAGLDFEGSEGRDGEGRRWLELHPAGHPKASTFAIRATVGWRRLDVQLLPGTFAGGLVEAMGSADETGRATFSAVLEKCRADGAEVDFTVNGGAVAADALATWSSPWRSMGLVVRRGMLAINEGDEEGDSRLIERWTARIAAAVLALLPLEPHDEDIPEADVEGLPEGAKTRIEVNRYERDRRNRAAALAIHGYACKACDLQLDILYGDAAAGLIEVHHLTPVSELGPGYIINPRDDLAPLCPNCHSVAHRRAPPYSIEELRAMLSRS
;
A
#
# COMPACT_ATOMS: atom_id res chain seq x y z
N MET A 1 3.08 23.55 2.68
CA MET A 1 3.46 23.51 1.26
C MET A 1 2.78 22.31 0.63
N SER A 2 2.22 22.40 -0.58
CA SER A 2 1.88 21.21 -1.38
C SER A 2 3.12 20.31 -1.46
N PRO A 3 3.02 18.97 -1.27
CA PRO A 3 4.18 18.20 -0.83
C PRO A 3 5.27 18.26 -1.90
N ASP A 4 6.50 18.44 -1.45
CA ASP A 4 7.64 18.30 -2.35
C ASP A 4 7.80 16.81 -2.73
N PRO A 5 8.39 16.53 -3.90
CA PRO A 5 8.48 15.15 -4.39
C PRO A 5 9.28 14.21 -3.48
N HIS A 6 10.27 14.70 -2.71
CA HIS A 6 11.07 13.84 -1.82
C HIS A 6 10.26 13.41 -0.60
N THR A 7 9.49 14.33 0.00
CA THR A 7 8.61 13.99 1.13
C THR A 7 7.55 12.98 0.72
N LEU A 8 6.91 13.19 -0.45
CA LEU A 8 5.94 12.23 -1.00
C LEU A 8 6.60 10.85 -1.23
N ALA A 9 7.80 10.83 -1.83
CA ALA A 9 8.53 9.60 -2.09
C ALA A 9 8.86 8.84 -0.79
N GLY A 10 9.39 9.52 0.24
CA GLY A 10 9.72 8.89 1.52
C GLY A 10 8.51 8.29 2.23
N ARG A 11 7.37 8.98 2.21
CA ARG A 11 6.11 8.50 2.80
C ARG A 11 5.56 7.30 2.07
N VAL A 12 5.45 7.38 0.75
CA VAL A 12 4.97 6.26 -0.07
C VAL A 12 5.94 5.08 0.03
N SER A 13 7.25 5.31 0.11
CA SER A 13 8.23 4.23 0.31
C SER A 13 8.01 3.49 1.62
N THR A 14 7.78 4.23 2.71
CA THR A 14 7.52 3.67 4.03
C THR A 14 6.22 2.86 4.06
N GLU A 15 5.17 3.33 3.38
CA GLU A 15 3.90 2.61 3.28
C GLU A 15 4.02 1.35 2.42
N ALA A 16 4.62 1.50 1.24
CA ALA A 16 4.69 0.52 0.18
C ALA A 16 5.77 -0.55 0.43
N GLY A 17 6.79 -0.24 1.23
CA GLY A 17 7.93 -1.13 1.48
C GLY A 17 8.88 -1.30 0.29
N LEU A 18 8.75 -0.42 -0.72
CA LEU A 18 9.63 -0.26 -1.87
C LEU A 18 10.15 1.18 -1.87
N ASP A 19 11.46 1.36 -1.96
CA ASP A 19 12.04 2.71 -2.00
C ASP A 19 11.71 3.40 -3.33
N PHE A 20 11.24 4.64 -3.23
CA PHE A 20 10.95 5.53 -4.34
C PHE A 20 11.82 6.78 -4.27
N GLU A 21 12.18 7.28 -5.45
CA GLU A 21 12.72 8.61 -5.67
C GLU A 21 11.65 9.48 -6.31
N GLY A 22 11.58 10.74 -5.87
CA GLY A 22 10.57 11.70 -6.30
C GLY A 22 11.14 12.73 -7.28
N SER A 23 10.34 13.10 -8.27
CA SER A 23 10.59 14.23 -9.16
C SER A 23 9.31 15.03 -9.41
N GLU A 24 9.44 16.25 -9.89
CA GLU A 24 8.28 17.09 -10.24
C GLU A 24 8.46 17.81 -11.57
N GLY A 25 7.35 18.30 -12.11
CA GLY A 25 7.34 19.13 -13.30
C GLY A 25 5.95 19.61 -13.65
N ARG A 26 5.77 20.02 -14.91
CA ARG A 26 4.47 20.43 -15.46
C ARG A 26 4.14 19.65 -16.72
N ASP A 27 2.86 19.40 -16.96
CA ASP A 27 2.39 18.80 -18.20
C ASP A 27 2.19 19.87 -19.30
N GLY A 28 1.74 19.44 -20.49
CA GLY A 28 1.50 20.35 -21.61
C GLY A 28 0.40 21.40 -21.37
N GLU A 29 -0.44 21.21 -20.34
CA GLU A 29 -1.48 22.15 -19.90
C GLU A 29 -0.99 23.03 -18.73
N GLY A 30 0.27 22.89 -18.31
CA GLY A 30 0.86 23.63 -17.21
C GLY A 30 0.48 23.12 -15.82
N ARG A 31 -0.23 21.99 -15.70
CA ARG A 31 -0.58 21.38 -14.39
C ARG A 31 0.66 20.79 -13.74
N ARG A 32 0.82 21.01 -12.44
CA ARG A 32 1.93 20.42 -11.67
C ARG A 32 1.73 18.92 -11.58
N TRP A 33 2.81 18.16 -11.76
CA TRP A 33 2.84 16.74 -11.44
C TRP A 33 3.98 16.41 -10.51
N LEU A 34 3.75 15.39 -9.67
CA LEU A 34 4.73 14.72 -8.83
C LEU A 34 4.85 13.30 -9.34
N GLU A 35 6.07 12.80 -9.51
CA GLU A 35 6.35 11.48 -10.07
C GLU A 35 7.28 10.70 -9.16
N LEU A 36 6.84 9.50 -8.79
CA LEU A 36 7.60 8.54 -8.02
C LEU A 36 8.12 7.45 -8.94
N HIS A 37 9.40 7.11 -8.83
CA HIS A 37 10.00 5.97 -9.51
C HIS A 37 10.75 5.08 -8.53
N PRO A 38 10.78 3.74 -8.73
CA PRO A 38 11.57 2.86 -7.89
C PRO A 38 13.03 3.32 -7.82
N ALA A 39 13.54 3.51 -6.61
CA ALA A 39 14.90 3.97 -6.36
C ALA A 39 15.92 2.91 -6.79
N GLY A 40 17.06 3.33 -7.34
CA GLY A 40 18.11 2.41 -7.79
C GLY A 40 17.78 1.57 -9.03
N HIS A 41 16.61 1.75 -9.65
CA HIS A 41 16.23 1.04 -10.88
C HIS A 41 16.11 2.00 -12.09
N PRO A 42 16.48 1.56 -13.30
CA PRO A 42 16.31 2.39 -14.50
C PRO A 42 14.83 2.67 -14.79
N LYS A 43 14.48 3.95 -14.97
CA LYS A 43 13.11 4.38 -15.30
C LYS A 43 12.55 3.71 -16.56
N ALA A 44 13.42 3.50 -17.55
CA ALA A 44 13.02 2.94 -18.83
C ALA A 44 12.60 1.46 -18.76
N SER A 45 13.09 0.70 -17.77
CA SER A 45 12.78 -0.74 -17.60
C SER A 45 11.80 -1.03 -16.47
N THR A 46 11.32 0.00 -15.76
CA THR A 46 10.43 -0.13 -14.60
C THR A 46 9.14 0.63 -14.83
N PHE A 47 8.70 1.43 -13.86
CA PHE A 47 7.49 2.23 -13.94
C PHE A 47 7.67 3.51 -13.14
N ALA A 48 6.79 4.46 -13.40
CA ALA A 48 6.60 5.62 -12.56
C ALA A 48 5.13 5.74 -12.13
N ILE A 49 4.89 6.31 -10.96
CA ILE A 49 3.57 6.70 -10.48
C ILE A 49 3.52 8.21 -10.50
N ARG A 50 2.67 8.78 -11.35
CA ARG A 50 2.56 10.23 -11.51
C ARG A 50 1.24 10.71 -10.94
N ALA A 51 1.31 11.63 -9.98
CA ALA A 51 0.18 12.39 -9.45
C ALA A 51 0.15 13.79 -10.07
N THR A 52 -0.83 14.04 -10.94
CA THR A 52 -1.08 15.34 -11.57
C THR A 52 -2.13 16.10 -10.77
N VAL A 53 -1.74 17.26 -10.26
CA VAL A 53 -2.58 18.10 -9.39
C VAL A 53 -3.26 19.18 -10.23
N GLY A 54 -4.59 19.11 -10.31
CA GLY A 54 -5.45 20.09 -10.97
C GLY A 54 -6.29 20.89 -9.98
N TRP A 55 -7.15 21.77 -10.49
CA TRP A 55 -8.12 22.47 -9.67
C TRP A 55 -9.17 21.50 -9.11
N ARG A 56 -9.19 21.32 -7.77
CA ARG A 56 -10.09 20.38 -7.07
C ARG A 56 -10.07 18.96 -7.62
N ARG A 57 -8.97 18.57 -8.28
CA ARG A 57 -8.82 17.32 -9.00
C ARG A 57 -7.42 16.76 -8.80
N LEU A 58 -7.35 15.46 -8.62
CA LEU A 58 -6.11 14.71 -8.59
C LEU A 58 -6.24 13.52 -9.53
N ASP A 59 -5.33 13.42 -10.49
CA ASP A 59 -5.22 12.29 -11.40
C ASP A 59 -3.91 11.57 -11.09
N VAL A 60 -3.98 10.31 -10.68
CA VAL A 60 -2.80 9.53 -10.37
C VAL A 60 -2.73 8.34 -11.33
N GLN A 61 -1.60 8.17 -12.02
CA GLN A 61 -1.45 7.22 -13.11
C GLN A 61 -0.18 6.37 -12.97
N LEU A 62 -0.28 5.11 -13.38
CA LEU A 62 0.86 4.24 -13.62
C LEU A 62 1.41 4.50 -15.02
N LEU A 63 2.72 4.72 -15.12
CA LEU A 63 3.47 4.91 -16.35
C LEU A 63 4.54 3.82 -16.47
N PRO A 64 4.28 2.69 -17.16
CA PRO A 64 5.34 1.75 -17.48
C PRO A 64 6.44 2.40 -18.32
N GLY A 65 7.69 2.04 -18.06
CA GLY A 65 8.84 2.48 -18.84
C GLY A 65 8.79 1.98 -20.29
N THR A 66 9.50 2.65 -21.19
CA THR A 66 9.53 2.33 -22.63
C THR A 66 9.98 0.91 -22.95
N PHE A 67 10.76 0.29 -22.06
CA PHE A 67 11.28 -1.07 -22.16
C PHE A 67 10.78 -1.97 -21.02
N ALA A 68 9.68 -1.60 -20.36
CA ALA A 68 9.09 -2.36 -19.26
C ALA A 68 8.15 -3.49 -19.73
N GLY A 69 8.22 -3.91 -21.01
CA GLY A 69 7.33 -4.94 -21.56
C GLY A 69 7.38 -6.25 -20.78
N GLY A 70 8.58 -6.71 -20.41
CA GLY A 70 8.75 -7.91 -19.58
C GLY A 70 8.16 -7.76 -18.17
N LEU A 71 8.24 -6.56 -17.59
CA LEU A 71 7.61 -6.28 -16.30
C LEU A 71 6.08 -6.31 -16.41
N VAL A 72 5.51 -5.69 -17.45
CA VAL A 72 4.06 -5.68 -17.69
C VAL A 72 3.54 -7.10 -17.94
N GLU A 73 4.27 -7.92 -18.69
CA GLU A 73 3.94 -9.32 -18.91
C GLU A 73 3.97 -10.14 -17.60
N ALA A 74 5.00 -9.91 -16.77
CA ALA A 74 5.10 -10.53 -15.45
C ALA A 74 3.93 -10.11 -14.52
N MET A 75 3.55 -8.83 -14.55
CA MET A 75 2.40 -8.32 -13.80
C MET A 75 1.08 -8.96 -14.24
N GLY A 76 0.89 -9.19 -15.54
CA GLY A 76 -0.28 -9.93 -16.05
C GLY A 76 -0.32 -11.40 -15.62
N SER A 77 0.81 -11.94 -15.14
CA SER A 77 0.95 -13.29 -14.63
C SER A 77 0.95 -13.37 -13.10
N ALA A 78 0.61 -12.27 -12.40
CA ALA A 78 0.52 -12.23 -10.95
C ALA A 78 -0.31 -13.40 -10.38
N ASP A 79 -0.01 -13.84 -9.17
CA ASP A 79 -0.74 -14.92 -8.51
C ASP A 79 -2.14 -14.49 -8.05
N GLU A 80 -2.96 -15.43 -7.59
CA GLU A 80 -4.32 -15.15 -7.13
C GLU A 80 -4.36 -14.09 -6.02
N THR A 81 -3.39 -14.14 -5.09
CA THR A 81 -3.21 -13.16 -4.01
C THR A 81 -3.01 -11.75 -4.55
N GLY A 82 -2.07 -11.57 -5.49
CA GLY A 82 -1.76 -10.30 -6.11
C GLY A 82 -2.95 -9.73 -6.87
N ARG A 83 -3.66 -10.56 -7.64
CA ARG A 83 -4.87 -10.18 -8.38
C ARG A 83 -6.01 -9.74 -7.46
N ALA A 84 -6.25 -10.49 -6.39
CA ALA A 84 -7.28 -10.17 -5.40
C ALA A 84 -6.96 -8.85 -4.69
N THR A 85 -5.71 -8.68 -4.26
CA THR A 85 -5.23 -7.47 -3.59
C THR A 85 -5.34 -6.25 -4.49
N PHE A 86 -4.87 -6.34 -5.74
CA PHE A 86 -5.01 -5.28 -6.74
C PHE A 86 -6.46 -4.87 -6.92
N SER A 87 -7.36 -5.86 -7.11
CA SER A 87 -8.79 -5.62 -7.32
C SER A 87 -9.44 -4.94 -6.12
N ALA A 88 -9.12 -5.38 -4.89
CA ALA A 88 -9.65 -4.81 -3.66
C ALA A 88 -9.23 -3.34 -3.46
N VAL A 89 -7.98 -3.00 -3.78
CA VAL A 89 -7.50 -1.61 -3.71
C VAL A 89 -8.23 -0.74 -4.73
N LEU A 90 -8.41 -1.21 -5.97
CA LEU A 90 -9.15 -0.46 -7.00
C LEU A 90 -10.63 -0.28 -6.65
N GLU A 91 -11.27 -1.31 -6.09
CA GLU A 91 -12.63 -1.21 -5.57
C GLU A 91 -12.73 -0.17 -4.45
N LYS A 92 -11.77 -0.16 -3.51
CA LYS A 92 -11.73 0.87 -2.46
C LYS A 92 -11.59 2.28 -3.05
N CYS A 93 -10.76 2.47 -4.07
CA CYS A 93 -10.66 3.75 -4.78
C CYS A 93 -12.03 4.20 -5.33
N ARG A 94 -12.78 3.29 -5.96
CA ARG A 94 -14.13 3.58 -6.47
C ARG A 94 -15.12 3.92 -5.36
N ALA A 95 -15.10 3.15 -4.27
CA ALA A 95 -15.95 3.39 -3.09
C ALA A 95 -15.68 4.77 -2.46
N ASP A 96 -14.44 5.26 -2.53
CA ASP A 96 -14.06 6.60 -2.06
C ASP A 96 -14.25 7.70 -3.12
N GLY A 97 -15.04 7.41 -4.16
CA GLY A 97 -15.52 8.38 -5.15
C GLY A 97 -14.53 8.69 -6.26
N ALA A 98 -13.55 7.82 -6.53
CA ALA A 98 -12.66 7.95 -7.68
C ALA A 98 -13.18 7.20 -8.91
N GLU A 99 -12.95 7.77 -10.08
CA GLU A 99 -13.04 7.08 -11.36
C GLU A 99 -11.75 6.27 -11.56
N VAL A 100 -11.88 4.98 -11.87
CA VAL A 100 -10.74 4.08 -12.05
C VAL A 100 -10.78 3.47 -13.44
N ASP A 101 -9.86 3.92 -14.30
CA ASP A 101 -9.63 3.37 -15.62
C ASP A 101 -8.49 2.38 -15.56
N PHE A 102 -8.80 1.11 -15.82
CA PHE A 102 -7.81 0.07 -15.97
C PHE A 102 -7.88 -0.49 -17.39
N THR A 103 -6.74 -0.49 -18.07
CA THR A 103 -6.61 -0.92 -19.45
C THR A 103 -5.51 -1.96 -19.58
N VAL A 104 -5.77 -2.97 -20.41
CA VAL A 104 -4.80 -3.98 -20.79
C VAL A 104 -4.84 -4.09 -22.31
N ASN A 105 -3.66 -4.09 -22.95
CA ASN A 105 -3.54 -4.17 -24.41
C ASN A 105 -4.34 -3.09 -25.17
N GLY A 106 -4.55 -1.93 -24.53
CA GLY A 106 -5.34 -0.80 -25.07
C GLY A 106 -6.86 -0.91 -24.90
N GLY A 107 -7.38 -2.02 -24.36
CA GLY A 107 -8.79 -2.19 -24.04
C GLY A 107 -9.08 -1.95 -22.56
N ALA A 108 -10.21 -1.30 -22.25
CA ALA A 108 -10.69 -1.18 -20.87
C ALA A 108 -11.14 -2.55 -20.34
N VAL A 109 -10.74 -2.88 -19.12
CA VAL A 109 -10.98 -4.18 -18.50
C VAL A 109 -11.37 -4.03 -17.02
N ALA A 110 -12.08 -5.01 -16.49
CA ALA A 110 -12.38 -5.10 -15.06
C ALA A 110 -11.29 -5.93 -14.35
N ALA A 111 -10.76 -5.45 -13.23
CA ALA A 111 -9.63 -6.09 -12.54
C ALA A 111 -9.98 -7.46 -11.94
N ASP A 112 -11.23 -7.67 -11.58
CA ASP A 112 -11.80 -8.91 -11.04
C ASP A 112 -12.27 -9.90 -12.12
N ALA A 113 -12.31 -9.49 -13.39
CA ALA A 113 -12.73 -10.35 -14.47
C ALA A 113 -11.63 -11.36 -14.85
N LEU A 114 -11.98 -12.65 -14.90
CA LEU A 114 -11.07 -13.73 -15.32
C LEU A 114 -10.45 -13.47 -16.71
N ALA A 115 -11.23 -12.88 -17.62
CA ALA A 115 -10.78 -12.55 -18.98
C ALA A 115 -9.54 -11.65 -18.98
N THR A 116 -9.44 -10.72 -18.03
CA THR A 116 -8.31 -9.79 -17.87
C THR A 116 -6.97 -10.50 -17.67
N TRP A 117 -7.00 -11.65 -16.99
CA TRP A 117 -5.82 -12.41 -16.61
C TRP A 117 -5.55 -13.62 -17.51
N SER A 118 -6.40 -13.83 -18.52
CA SER A 118 -6.35 -15.00 -19.40
C SER A 118 -5.44 -14.83 -20.61
N SER A 119 -5.02 -13.60 -20.90
CA SER A 119 -4.22 -13.25 -22.08
C SER A 119 -2.94 -12.52 -21.68
N PRO A 120 -1.83 -12.67 -22.42
CA PRO A 120 -0.59 -11.95 -22.13
C PRO A 120 -0.78 -10.44 -22.20
N TRP A 121 -0.19 -9.73 -21.23
CA TRP A 121 -0.19 -8.27 -21.19
C TRP A 121 1.02 -7.73 -21.96
N ARG A 122 0.76 -7.00 -23.06
CA ARG A 122 1.77 -6.26 -23.83
C ARG A 122 1.84 -4.79 -23.42
N SER A 123 0.72 -4.27 -22.93
CA SER A 123 0.64 -2.95 -22.33
C SER A 123 -0.40 -2.95 -21.22
N MET A 124 -0.19 -2.10 -20.23
CA MET A 124 -1.17 -1.80 -19.20
C MET A 124 -1.21 -0.30 -18.94
N GLY A 125 -2.37 0.18 -18.55
CA GLY A 125 -2.57 1.54 -18.08
C GLY A 125 -3.52 1.53 -16.90
N LEU A 126 -3.16 2.26 -15.84
CA LEU A 126 -4.01 2.46 -14.68
C LEU A 126 -4.06 3.96 -14.39
N VAL A 127 -5.26 4.52 -14.35
CA VAL A 127 -5.50 5.91 -13.99
C VAL A 127 -6.62 5.98 -12.96
N VAL A 128 -6.34 6.59 -11.81
CA VAL A 128 -7.34 6.90 -10.78
C VAL A 128 -7.53 8.40 -10.76
N ARG A 129 -8.76 8.86 -11.02
CA ARG A 129 -9.12 10.28 -11.02
C ARG A 129 -10.09 10.58 -9.90
N ARG A 130 -9.74 11.57 -9.08
CA ARG A 130 -10.59 12.03 -7.99
C ARG A 130 -10.86 13.53 -8.12
N GLY A 131 -12.12 13.88 -8.41
CA GLY A 131 -12.60 15.26 -8.50
C GLY A 131 -13.29 15.74 -7.21
N MET A 132 -13.70 17.00 -7.18
CA MET A 132 -14.36 17.63 -6.01
C MET A 132 -13.53 17.51 -4.72
N LEU A 133 -12.21 17.47 -4.85
CA LEU A 133 -11.31 17.48 -3.69
C LEU A 133 -11.18 18.90 -3.15
N ALA A 134 -11.05 19.00 -1.82
CA ALA A 134 -10.58 20.21 -1.15
C ALA A 134 -9.06 20.35 -1.36
N ILE A 135 -8.65 20.44 -2.63
CA ILE A 135 -7.27 20.68 -3.05
C ILE A 135 -7.16 22.09 -3.63
N ASN A 136 -6.06 22.78 -3.33
CA ASN A 136 -5.80 24.17 -3.71
C ASN A 136 -6.79 25.17 -3.07
N GLU A 137 -7.34 24.85 -1.89
CA GLU A 137 -8.20 25.76 -1.10
C GLU A 137 -7.43 26.58 -0.04
N GLY A 138 -6.10 26.42 0.02
CA GLY A 138 -5.23 27.09 0.99
C GLY A 138 -4.83 26.22 2.18
N ASP A 139 -5.37 25.00 2.31
CA ASP A 139 -4.92 23.98 3.27
C ASP A 139 -3.84 23.10 2.64
N GLU A 140 -2.59 23.57 2.68
CA GLU A 140 -1.46 22.86 2.07
C GLU A 140 -1.18 21.48 2.70
N GLU A 141 -1.52 21.31 3.98
CA GLU A 141 -1.34 20.05 4.70
C GLU A 141 -2.43 19.05 4.32
N GLY A 142 -3.67 19.52 4.20
CA GLY A 142 -4.79 18.75 3.61
C GLY A 142 -4.50 18.30 2.19
N ASP A 143 -3.97 19.20 1.35
CA ASP A 143 -3.53 18.88 -0.01
C ASP A 143 -2.50 17.75 -0.01
N SER A 144 -1.50 17.84 0.87
CA SER A 144 -0.44 16.83 1.00
C SER A 144 -1.01 15.47 1.39
N ARG A 145 -1.87 15.42 2.41
CA ARG A 145 -2.55 14.19 2.84
C ARG A 145 -3.42 13.56 1.76
N LEU A 146 -4.04 14.36 0.89
CA LEU A 146 -4.83 13.85 -0.22
C LEU A 146 -3.94 13.27 -1.31
N ILE A 147 -2.89 13.99 -1.71
CA ILE A 147 -1.93 13.54 -2.73
C ILE A 147 -1.23 12.26 -2.29
N GLU A 148 -0.76 12.20 -1.04
CA GLU A 148 -0.10 11.03 -0.46
C GLU A 148 -1.01 9.80 -0.49
N ARG A 149 -2.24 9.92 0.04
CA ARG A 149 -3.20 8.82 0.12
C ARG A 149 -3.53 8.20 -1.24
N TRP A 150 -3.79 9.03 -2.24
CA TRP A 150 -4.14 8.52 -3.58
C TRP A 150 -2.92 7.97 -4.31
N THR A 151 -1.74 8.57 -4.13
CA THR A 151 -0.47 8.04 -4.67
C THR A 151 -0.14 6.68 -4.05
N ALA A 152 -0.24 6.56 -2.73
CA ALA A 152 0.06 5.33 -2.01
C ALA A 152 -0.89 4.18 -2.37
N ARG A 153 -2.18 4.47 -2.60
CA ARG A 153 -3.14 3.47 -3.10
C ARG A 153 -2.72 2.86 -4.43
N ILE A 154 -2.23 3.68 -5.36
CA ILE A 154 -1.75 3.14 -6.64
C ILE A 154 -0.44 2.42 -6.46
N ALA A 155 0.46 2.89 -5.60
CA ALA A 155 1.68 2.16 -5.28
C ALA A 155 1.35 0.77 -4.74
N ALA A 156 0.45 0.66 -3.74
CA ALA A 156 -0.01 -0.61 -3.19
C ALA A 156 -0.64 -1.52 -4.24
N ALA A 157 -1.48 -0.98 -5.12
CA ALA A 157 -2.08 -1.75 -6.22
C ALA A 157 -1.00 -2.29 -7.18
N VAL A 158 -0.06 -1.45 -7.62
CA VAL A 158 1.01 -1.83 -8.54
C VAL A 158 1.93 -2.87 -7.91
N LEU A 159 2.31 -2.67 -6.64
CA LEU A 159 3.13 -3.61 -5.89
C LEU A 159 2.49 -4.98 -5.72
N ALA A 160 1.16 -5.04 -5.61
CA ALA A 160 0.44 -6.32 -5.54
C ALA A 160 0.66 -7.17 -6.80
N LEU A 161 0.96 -6.55 -7.94
CA LEU A 161 1.18 -7.24 -9.21
C LEU A 161 2.65 -7.48 -9.55
N LEU A 162 3.60 -6.91 -8.80
CA LEU A 162 5.01 -7.10 -9.14
C LEU A 162 5.43 -8.57 -8.97
N PRO A 163 6.26 -9.11 -9.88
CA PRO A 163 6.80 -10.44 -9.72
C PRO A 163 7.65 -10.50 -8.45
N LEU A 164 7.45 -11.56 -7.67
CA LEU A 164 8.31 -11.88 -6.53
C LEU A 164 9.48 -12.71 -7.05
N GLU A 165 10.69 -12.38 -6.63
CA GLU A 165 11.78 -13.35 -6.69
C GLU A 165 11.54 -14.37 -5.58
N PRO A 166 11.41 -15.68 -5.86
CA PRO A 166 11.35 -16.67 -4.79
C PRO A 166 12.71 -16.73 -4.09
N HIS A 167 12.76 -16.45 -2.79
CA HIS A 167 13.94 -16.80 -1.98
C HIS A 167 13.84 -18.27 -1.54
N ASP A 168 14.80 -19.08 -1.97
CA ASP A 168 14.86 -20.52 -1.72
C ASP A 168 15.14 -20.88 -0.23
N GLU A 169 14.50 -21.99 0.15
CA GLU A 169 14.81 -23.02 1.17
C GLU A 169 14.40 -22.88 2.66
N ASP A 170 13.52 -23.82 3.04
CA ASP A 170 13.19 -24.29 4.39
C ASP A 170 14.45 -24.70 5.18
N ILE A 171 14.71 -24.04 6.31
CA ILE A 171 15.64 -24.55 7.34
C ILE A 171 14.81 -24.82 8.61
N PRO A 172 14.96 -25.98 9.28
CA PRO A 172 14.16 -26.33 10.45
C PRO A 172 14.40 -25.35 11.61
N GLU A 173 13.32 -24.85 12.21
CA GLU A 173 13.37 -24.03 13.44
C GLU A 173 14.06 -24.81 14.57
N ALA A 174 15.10 -24.20 15.15
CA ALA A 174 15.65 -24.64 16.43
C ALA A 174 15.01 -23.79 17.55
N ASP A 175 14.43 -24.46 18.55
CA ASP A 175 13.90 -23.86 19.76
C ASP A 175 14.93 -22.92 20.42
N VAL A 176 14.50 -21.71 20.79
CA VAL A 176 15.33 -20.77 21.56
C VAL A 176 14.68 -20.51 22.93
N GLU A 177 15.22 -21.19 23.95
CA GLU A 177 15.12 -20.78 25.35
C GLU A 177 15.74 -19.37 25.56
N GLY A 178 15.11 -18.57 26.41
CA GLY A 178 15.38 -17.14 26.57
C GLY A 178 16.81 -16.77 26.96
N LEU A 179 17.29 -15.63 26.45
CA LEU A 179 18.58 -15.02 26.78
C LEU A 179 18.43 -13.51 27.09
N PRO A 180 19.38 -12.92 27.88
CA PRO A 180 19.18 -11.67 28.60
C PRO A 180 19.36 -10.39 27.78
N GLU A 181 18.77 -9.30 28.30
CA GLU A 181 18.62 -7.97 27.70
C GLU A 181 19.96 -7.33 27.28
N GLY A 182 20.15 -7.09 25.97
CA GLY A 182 21.34 -6.47 25.39
C GLY A 182 21.92 -7.14 24.13
N ALA A 183 21.41 -8.31 23.73
CA ALA A 183 21.82 -8.96 22.49
C ALA A 183 21.14 -8.31 21.26
N LYS A 184 21.95 -7.82 20.30
CA LYS A 184 21.46 -7.42 18.97
C LYS A 184 20.84 -8.65 18.30
N THR A 185 19.51 -8.72 18.32
CA THR A 185 18.76 -9.80 17.69
C THR A 185 18.79 -9.55 16.19
N ARG A 186 19.54 -10.37 15.47
CA ARG A 186 19.47 -10.46 14.02
C ARG A 186 18.20 -11.26 13.73
N ILE A 187 17.12 -10.56 13.43
CA ILE A 187 15.86 -11.18 13.05
C ILE A 187 16.08 -11.76 11.65
N GLU A 188 16.20 -13.08 11.57
CA GLU A 188 16.27 -13.81 10.30
C GLU A 188 14.86 -13.89 9.73
N VAL A 189 14.65 -13.15 8.65
CA VAL A 189 13.37 -12.91 8.03
C VAL A 189 13.16 -13.98 6.95
N ASN A 190 12.64 -15.14 7.31
CA ASN A 190 12.11 -16.11 6.33
C ASN A 190 10.58 -16.22 6.47
N ARG A 191 9.90 -16.30 5.31
CA ARG A 191 8.43 -16.28 5.09
C ARG A 191 7.74 -14.88 5.06
N TYR A 192 8.50 -13.83 4.77
CA TYR A 192 8.07 -12.42 4.94
C TYR A 192 7.94 -11.62 3.62
N GLU A 193 7.99 -12.28 2.46
CA GLU A 193 7.72 -11.65 1.15
C GLU A 193 6.27 -11.14 0.99
N ARG A 194 5.42 -11.37 1.99
CA ARG A 194 4.00 -10.96 2.03
C ARG A 194 3.68 -9.86 3.04
N ASP A 195 4.52 -9.60 4.06
CA ASP A 195 4.17 -8.58 5.07
C ASP A 195 4.10 -7.18 4.45
N ARG A 196 5.08 -6.80 3.62
CA ARG A 196 5.14 -5.45 3.02
C ARG A 196 3.98 -5.14 2.07
N ARG A 197 3.64 -6.06 1.16
CA ARG A 197 2.51 -5.89 0.22
C ARG A 197 1.17 -5.93 0.95
N ASN A 198 1.02 -6.84 1.91
CA ASN A 198 -0.19 -6.95 2.71
C ASN A 198 -0.39 -5.73 3.60
N ARG A 199 0.68 -5.20 4.20
CA ARG A 199 0.67 -3.95 4.94
C ARG A 199 0.27 -2.79 4.04
N ALA A 200 0.95 -2.60 2.92
CA ALA A 200 0.64 -1.53 1.96
C ALA A 200 -0.83 -1.59 1.51
N ALA A 201 -1.31 -2.80 1.17
CA ALA A 201 -2.70 -3.01 0.79
C ALA A 201 -3.68 -2.74 1.94
N ALA A 202 -3.39 -3.21 3.16
CA ALA A 202 -4.21 -2.97 4.33
C ALA A 202 -4.31 -1.47 4.63
N LEU A 203 -3.21 -0.72 4.52
CA LEU A 203 -3.20 0.73 4.73
C LEU A 203 -3.91 1.49 3.60
N ALA A 204 -3.74 1.06 2.35
CA ALA A 204 -4.48 1.60 1.21
C ALA A 204 -6.00 1.42 1.37
N ILE A 205 -6.43 0.27 1.94
CA ILE A 205 -7.83 -0.09 2.16
C ILE A 205 -8.41 0.60 3.40
N HIS A 206 -7.73 0.50 4.54
CA HIS A 206 -8.25 0.86 5.85
C HIS A 206 -7.86 2.26 6.31
N GLY A 207 -6.82 2.84 5.72
CA GLY A 207 -6.20 4.07 6.17
C GLY A 207 -5.38 3.90 7.45
N TYR A 208 -5.08 5.03 8.09
CA TYR A 208 -4.17 5.13 9.24
C TYR A 208 -4.87 5.28 10.59
N ALA A 209 -6.20 5.32 10.61
CA ALA A 209 -6.96 5.37 11.85
C ALA A 209 -6.95 4.00 12.53
N CYS A 210 -6.57 3.97 13.81
CA CYS A 210 -6.63 2.77 14.62
C CYS A 210 -8.06 2.22 14.64
N LYS A 211 -8.27 0.96 14.23
CA LYS A 211 -9.61 0.36 14.25
C LYS A 211 -10.20 0.21 15.65
N ALA A 212 -9.38 0.22 16.70
CA ALA A 212 -9.84 0.11 18.08
C ALA A 212 -10.20 1.45 18.72
N CYS A 213 -9.36 2.49 18.57
CA CYS A 213 -9.53 3.77 19.28
C CYS A 213 -9.70 4.99 18.37
N ASP A 214 -9.76 4.80 17.06
CA ASP A 214 -9.85 5.83 16.02
C ASP A 214 -8.71 6.87 16.00
N LEU A 215 -7.69 6.68 16.84
CA LEU A 215 -6.51 7.55 16.88
C LEU A 215 -5.77 7.51 15.54
N GLN A 216 -5.49 8.71 15.03
CA GLN A 216 -4.59 8.95 13.91
C GLN A 216 -3.34 9.66 14.45
N LEU A 217 -2.19 8.98 14.39
CA LEU A 217 -0.97 9.44 15.03
C LEU A 217 -0.35 10.64 14.31
N ASP A 218 -0.50 10.72 13.00
CA ASP A 218 -0.12 11.87 12.18
C ASP A 218 -0.92 13.13 12.54
N ILE A 219 -2.21 13.00 12.85
CA ILE A 219 -3.03 14.12 13.35
C ILE A 219 -2.55 14.57 14.74
N LEU A 220 -2.16 13.64 15.61
CA LEU A 220 -1.77 13.96 16.99
C LEU A 220 -0.34 14.51 17.10
N TYR A 221 0.61 13.95 16.35
CA TYR A 221 2.05 14.23 16.48
C TYR A 221 2.65 14.94 15.25
N GLY A 222 1.84 15.19 14.21
CA GLY A 222 2.30 15.78 12.96
C GLY A 222 3.15 14.83 12.14
N ASP A 223 3.94 15.41 11.24
CA ASP A 223 4.74 14.68 10.25
C ASP A 223 5.72 13.66 10.83
N ALA A 224 6.18 13.85 12.07
CA ALA A 224 7.06 12.91 12.76
C ALA A 224 6.41 11.53 12.99
N ALA A 225 5.07 11.45 12.96
CA ALA A 225 4.31 10.22 13.06
C ALA A 225 3.54 9.88 11.78
N ALA A 226 3.85 10.53 10.66
CA ALA A 226 3.30 10.18 9.37
C ALA A 226 3.62 8.72 9.03
N GLY A 227 2.59 7.95 8.67
CA GLY A 227 2.74 6.53 8.36
C GLY A 227 2.90 5.60 9.58
N LEU A 228 2.94 6.14 10.80
CA LEU A 228 3.13 5.37 12.03
C LEU A 228 1.83 4.68 12.43
N ILE A 229 1.74 3.39 12.13
CA ILE A 229 0.63 2.50 12.49
C ILE A 229 1.10 1.04 12.31
N GLU A 230 0.55 0.12 13.10
CA GLU A 230 0.86 -1.31 13.05
C GLU A 230 -0.28 -2.05 12.37
N VAL A 231 0.02 -2.96 11.43
CA VAL A 231 -0.99 -3.80 10.77
C VAL A 231 -1.10 -5.13 11.53
N HIS A 232 -2.29 -5.37 12.08
CA HIS A 232 -2.60 -6.52 12.91
C HIS A 232 -3.34 -7.59 12.12
N HIS A 233 -3.01 -8.86 12.33
CA HIS A 233 -3.77 -9.99 11.80
C HIS A 233 -4.97 -10.28 12.72
N LEU A 234 -6.18 -10.25 12.18
CA LEU A 234 -7.41 -10.52 12.93
C LEU A 234 -7.54 -11.99 13.34
N THR A 235 -7.01 -12.89 12.52
CA THR A 235 -6.82 -14.30 12.85
C THR A 235 -5.32 -14.55 13.01
N PRO A 236 -4.85 -15.11 14.14
CA PRO A 236 -3.43 -15.39 14.36
C PRO A 236 -2.85 -16.24 13.22
N VAL A 237 -1.66 -15.88 12.73
CA VAL A 237 -1.02 -16.61 11.63
C VAL A 237 -0.82 -18.10 11.94
N SER A 238 -0.61 -18.44 13.22
CA SER A 238 -0.50 -19.81 13.71
C SER A 238 -1.78 -20.64 13.55
N GLU A 239 -2.93 -19.99 13.43
CA GLU A 239 -4.24 -20.64 13.24
C GLU A 239 -4.62 -20.73 11.75
N LEU A 240 -3.86 -20.08 10.87
CA LEU A 240 -4.05 -20.14 9.42
C LEU A 240 -3.41 -21.41 8.86
N GLY A 241 -4.19 -22.17 8.09
CA GLY A 241 -3.72 -23.40 7.47
C GLY A 241 -2.61 -23.15 6.42
N PRO A 242 -1.81 -24.18 6.09
CA PRO A 242 -0.83 -24.09 5.01
C PRO A 242 -1.54 -23.72 3.70
N GLY A 243 -1.07 -22.66 3.05
CA GLY A 243 -1.64 -22.17 1.79
C GLY A 243 -2.78 -21.16 1.94
N TYR A 244 -3.14 -20.74 3.16
CA TYR A 244 -4.10 -19.65 3.35
C TYR A 244 -3.61 -18.35 2.69
N ILE A 245 -4.50 -17.73 1.91
CA ILE A 245 -4.24 -16.47 1.21
C ILE A 245 -4.83 -15.34 2.04
N ILE A 246 -3.97 -14.49 2.59
CA ILE A 246 -4.37 -13.30 3.34
C ILE A 246 -5.14 -12.35 2.42
N ASN A 247 -6.31 -11.92 2.86
CA ASN A 247 -7.10 -10.85 2.31
C ASN A 247 -6.88 -9.57 3.14
N PRO A 248 -6.16 -8.56 2.64
CA PRO A 248 -5.87 -7.34 3.41
C PRO A 248 -7.10 -6.54 3.85
N ARG A 249 -8.27 -6.76 3.23
CA ARG A 249 -9.53 -6.15 3.65
C ARG A 249 -10.07 -6.81 4.91
N ASP A 250 -10.06 -8.13 4.96
CA ASP A 250 -10.87 -8.92 5.90
C ASP A 250 -10.02 -9.60 6.98
N ASP A 251 -8.72 -9.82 6.73
CA ASP A 251 -7.81 -10.48 7.66
C ASP A 251 -6.91 -9.50 8.42
N LEU A 252 -6.82 -8.25 7.96
CA LEU A 252 -5.87 -7.26 8.48
C LEU A 252 -6.56 -5.98 8.94
N ALA A 253 -6.03 -5.38 10.00
CA ALA A 253 -6.52 -4.11 10.53
C ALA A 253 -5.39 -3.21 11.06
N PRO A 254 -5.42 -1.90 10.78
CA PRO A 254 -4.50 -0.95 11.39
C PRO A 254 -4.83 -0.72 12.87
N LEU A 255 -3.84 -0.82 13.73
CA LEU A 255 -3.89 -0.50 15.16
C LEU A 255 -2.75 0.45 15.53
N CYS A 256 -2.99 1.38 16.47
CA CYS A 256 -1.91 2.19 17.03
C CYS A 256 -1.01 1.32 17.92
N PRO A 257 0.26 1.72 18.15
CA PRO A 257 1.22 0.93 18.93
C PRO A 257 0.68 0.52 20.31
N ASN A 258 -0.10 1.38 20.95
CA ASN A 258 -0.73 1.07 22.24
C ASN A 258 -1.80 -0.02 22.11
N CYS A 259 -2.74 0.11 21.17
CA CYS A 259 -3.81 -0.87 20.98
C CYS A 259 -3.28 -2.21 20.52
N HIS A 260 -2.31 -2.21 19.60
CA HIS A 260 -1.66 -3.42 19.13
C HIS A 260 -0.88 -4.12 20.26
N SER A 261 -0.11 -3.37 21.05
CA SER A 261 0.57 -3.90 22.24
C SER A 261 -0.41 -4.50 23.26
N VAL A 262 -1.58 -3.88 23.47
CA VAL A 262 -2.63 -4.42 24.35
C VAL A 262 -3.25 -5.68 23.75
N ALA A 263 -3.51 -5.72 22.43
CA ALA A 263 -4.06 -6.88 21.74
C ALA A 263 -3.24 -8.14 22.03
N HIS A 264 -1.91 -8.02 21.97
CA HIS A 264 -0.98 -9.13 22.19
C HIS A 264 -0.67 -9.43 23.67
N ARG A 265 -1.38 -8.84 24.64
CA ARG A 265 -1.24 -9.21 26.06
C ARG A 265 -1.86 -10.56 26.42
N ARG A 266 -2.56 -11.22 25.49
CA ARG A 266 -3.16 -12.56 25.64
C ARG A 266 -2.92 -13.39 24.38
N ALA A 267 -2.95 -14.71 24.52
CA ALA A 267 -3.06 -15.66 23.42
C ALA A 267 -4.36 -16.47 23.57
N PRO A 268 -5.28 -16.46 22.58
CA PRO A 268 -5.25 -15.64 21.37
C PRO A 268 -5.35 -14.12 21.70
N PRO A 269 -4.85 -13.24 20.80
CA PRO A 269 -4.93 -11.79 20.96
C PRO A 269 -6.36 -11.30 21.24
N TYR A 270 -6.49 -10.12 21.86
CA TYR A 270 -7.80 -9.48 21.99
C TYR A 270 -8.33 -9.03 20.64
N SER A 271 -9.63 -9.26 20.41
CA SER A 271 -10.30 -8.75 19.21
C SER A 271 -10.42 -7.22 19.24
N ILE A 272 -10.68 -6.60 18.08
CA ILE A 272 -10.92 -5.16 17.99
C ILE A 272 -12.12 -4.76 18.86
N GLU A 273 -13.17 -5.57 18.90
CA GLU A 273 -14.36 -5.38 19.72
C GLU A 273 -14.03 -5.44 21.21
N GLU A 274 -13.19 -6.38 21.63
CA GLU A 274 -12.70 -6.46 23.02
C GLU A 274 -11.90 -5.20 23.38
N LEU A 275 -11.00 -4.73 22.51
CA LEU A 275 -10.23 -3.50 22.73
C LEU A 275 -11.14 -2.27 22.84
N ARG A 276 -12.14 -2.15 21.96
CA ARG A 276 -13.16 -1.07 22.01
C ARG A 276 -13.93 -1.10 23.33
N ALA A 277 -14.32 -2.29 23.80
CA ALA A 277 -15.01 -2.45 25.08
C ALA A 277 -14.14 -2.04 26.28
N MET A 278 -12.81 -2.22 26.20
CA MET A 278 -11.89 -1.75 27.24
C MET A 278 -11.75 -0.22 27.25
N LEU A 279 -11.72 0.41 26.07
CA LEU A 279 -11.55 1.86 25.91
C LEU A 279 -12.81 2.66 26.27
N SER A 280 -13.99 2.10 26.05
CA SER A 280 -15.29 2.74 26.36
C SER A 280 -15.61 2.85 27.86
N ARG A 281 -14.66 2.51 28.75
CA ARG A 281 -14.75 2.69 30.21
C ARG A 281 -14.23 4.05 30.68
N SER A 282 -14.66 5.13 30.02
CA SER A 282 -14.40 6.52 30.45
C SER A 282 -15.70 7.32 30.52
#